data_AF-A0A1J1H748-F1
#
_entry.id   AF-A0A1J1H748-F1
#
_cell.length_a   1.000
_cell.length_b   1.000
_cell.length_c   1.000
_cell.angle_alpha   90.00
_cell.angle_beta   90.00
_cell.angle_gamma   90.00
#
_symmetry.space_group_name_H-M   'P 1'
#
loop_
_entity.id
_entity.type
_entity.pdbx_description
1 polymer ?
#
loop_
_entity_poly.entity_id
_entity_poly.type
_entity_poly.pdbx_seq_one_letter_code
_entity_poly.pdbx_strand_id
1 'polypeptide(L)'
;MYVILYFFFFIFKIVISRRAFINVHKNNIINSKISVSNPYNKNALYQTSSKIPISQAITKKQIIEEVSMETKESKKTVEKIMNGIFDNIYKHLENNEKIYIHKFGMYYNVYRKKRCIKNMRTKEDIHIESSHMPHFKFSKVFKDLIKVNVKVKKDKSDDDENELEEENFHKENINESFKENVNEKLIY
;
A
#
# COMPACT_ATOMS: atom_id res chain seq x y z
N MET A 1 46.66 -42.75 -33.04
CA MET A 1 46.41 -41.35 -32.62
C MET A 1 45.00 -41.10 -32.05
N TYR A 2 43.93 -41.78 -32.49
CA TYR A 2 42.56 -41.51 -32.01
C TYR A 2 42.29 -41.90 -30.54
N VAL A 3 42.96 -42.93 -30.00
CA VAL A 3 42.73 -43.42 -28.63
C VAL A 3 43.08 -42.37 -27.55
N ILE A 4 44.18 -41.64 -27.75
CA ILE A 4 44.60 -40.55 -26.85
C ILE A 4 43.62 -39.37 -26.90
N LEU A 5 43.05 -39.09 -28.07
CA LEU A 5 42.05 -38.03 -28.25
C LEU A 5 40.74 -38.37 -27.52
N TYR A 6 40.26 -39.62 -27.62
CA TYR A 6 39.07 -40.09 -26.89
C TYR A 6 39.27 -40.08 -25.38
N PHE A 7 40.48 -40.43 -24.90
CA PHE A 7 40.80 -40.35 -23.47
C PHE A 7 40.77 -38.91 -22.96
N PHE A 8 41.25 -37.95 -23.76
CA PHE A 8 41.17 -36.53 -23.43
C PHE A 8 39.72 -36.03 -23.36
N PHE A 9 38.87 -36.41 -24.31
CA PHE A 9 37.43 -36.08 -24.28
C PHE A 9 36.69 -36.74 -23.11
N PHE A 10 37.08 -37.95 -22.71
CA PHE A 10 36.51 -38.66 -21.56
C PHE A 10 36.86 -37.96 -20.25
N ILE A 11 38.12 -37.55 -20.05
CA ILE A 11 38.54 -36.75 -18.88
C ILE A 11 37.84 -35.39 -18.87
N PHE A 12 37.71 -34.73 -20.03
CA PHE A 12 37.02 -33.44 -20.12
C PHE A 12 35.55 -33.55 -19.73
N LYS A 13 34.85 -34.61 -20.15
CA LYS A 13 33.47 -34.89 -19.72
C LYS A 13 33.38 -35.13 -18.20
N ILE A 14 34.30 -35.88 -17.60
CA ILE A 14 34.34 -36.11 -16.15
C ILE A 14 34.58 -34.81 -15.38
N VAL A 15 35.49 -33.96 -15.84
CA VAL A 15 35.81 -32.67 -15.20
C VAL A 15 34.63 -31.71 -15.29
N ILE A 16 33.95 -31.63 -16.45
CA ILE A 16 32.74 -30.81 -16.63
C ILE A 16 31.61 -31.32 -15.73
N SER A 17 31.37 -32.63 -15.68
CA SER A 17 30.35 -33.23 -14.83
C SER A 17 30.63 -33.05 -13.33
N ARG A 18 31.89 -33.20 -12.89
CA ARG A 18 32.28 -32.92 -11.49
C ARG A 18 32.13 -31.44 -11.14
N ARG A 19 32.49 -30.53 -12.04
CA ARG A 19 32.34 -29.08 -11.83
C ARG A 19 30.86 -28.66 -11.76
N ALA A 20 30.00 -29.29 -12.55
CA ALA A 20 28.55 -29.10 -12.48
C ALA A 20 27.97 -29.60 -11.14
N PHE A 21 28.35 -30.79 -10.69
CA PHE A 21 27.88 -31.38 -9.42
C PHE A 21 28.29 -30.55 -8.19
N ILE A 22 29.53 -30.04 -8.16
CA ILE A 22 30.02 -29.18 -7.07
C ILE A 22 29.23 -27.86 -7.01
N ASN A 23 28.92 -27.24 -8.15
CA ASN A 23 28.14 -25.99 -8.18
C ASN A 23 26.70 -26.21 -7.69
N VAL A 24 26.07 -27.33 -8.04
CA VAL A 24 24.72 -27.67 -7.57
C VAL A 24 24.70 -27.88 -6.06
N HIS A 25 25.68 -28.59 -5.49
CA HIS A 25 25.74 -28.83 -4.03
C HIS A 25 26.19 -27.61 -3.23
N LYS A 26 27.08 -26.77 -3.77
CA LYS A 26 27.52 -25.53 -3.08
C LYS A 26 26.36 -24.55 -2.92
N ASN A 27 25.50 -24.42 -3.93
CA ASN A 27 24.30 -23.59 -3.86
C ASN A 27 23.27 -24.14 -2.86
N ASN A 28 23.11 -25.46 -2.78
CA ASN A 28 22.16 -26.08 -1.86
C ASN A 28 22.59 -25.96 -0.38
N ILE A 29 23.90 -26.06 -0.09
CA ILE A 29 24.46 -25.88 1.26
C ILE A 29 24.45 -24.40 1.69
N ILE A 30 24.62 -23.45 0.76
CA ILE A 30 24.49 -22.01 1.04
C ILE A 30 23.02 -21.67 1.32
N ASN A 31 22.08 -22.22 0.55
CA ASN A 31 20.66 -21.96 0.71
C ASN A 31 20.06 -22.56 2.00
N SER A 32 20.56 -23.71 2.47
CA SER A 32 20.09 -24.33 3.73
C SER A 32 20.62 -23.65 5.00
N LYS A 33 21.73 -22.90 4.92
CA LYS A 33 22.27 -22.12 6.06
C LYS A 33 21.61 -20.74 6.21
N ILE A 34 20.85 -20.28 5.22
CA ILE A 34 20.14 -19.00 5.24
C ILE A 34 18.70 -19.17 5.78
N SER A 35 18.20 -20.40 5.93
CA SER A 35 16.86 -20.69 6.47
C SER A 35 16.81 -20.76 8.00
N VAL A 36 17.35 -19.75 8.69
CA VAL A 36 16.97 -19.49 10.09
C VAL A 36 15.91 -18.39 10.05
N SER A 37 14.70 -18.76 10.44
CA SER A 37 13.47 -17.98 10.40
C SER A 37 13.60 -16.66 11.17
N ASN A 38 13.69 -15.55 10.44
CA ASN A 38 13.23 -14.27 10.95
C ASN A 38 11.77 -14.10 10.50
N PRO A 39 10.76 -14.28 11.37
CA PRO A 39 9.34 -14.23 10.98
C PRO A 39 8.87 -12.82 10.60
N TYR A 40 9.73 -11.81 10.72
CA TYR A 40 9.45 -10.43 10.32
C TYR A 40 10.26 -10.03 9.09
N ASN A 41 9.82 -10.47 7.92
CA ASN A 41 10.28 -9.89 6.65
C ASN A 41 9.63 -8.50 6.48
N LYS A 42 10.25 -7.45 7.02
CA LYS A 42 9.81 -6.05 6.86
C LYS A 42 9.67 -5.64 5.38
N ASN A 43 10.39 -6.32 4.49
CA ASN A 43 10.35 -6.06 3.05
C ASN A 43 9.17 -6.76 2.36
N ALA A 44 8.51 -7.75 2.96
CA ALA A 44 7.32 -8.39 2.41
C ALA A 44 6.06 -7.51 2.54
N LEU A 45 6.02 -6.61 3.52
CA LEU A 45 4.92 -5.66 3.74
C LEU A 45 4.80 -4.58 2.64
N TYR A 46 5.80 -4.43 1.76
CA TYR A 46 5.85 -3.35 0.76
C TYR A 46 6.13 -3.83 -0.68
N GLN A 47 6.12 -5.14 -0.92
CA GLN A 47 6.63 -5.75 -2.17
C GLN A 47 5.76 -5.58 -3.43
N THR A 48 4.63 -4.85 -3.38
CA THR A 48 3.81 -4.54 -4.57
C THR A 48 3.68 -3.04 -4.90
N SER A 49 4.35 -2.17 -4.15
CA SER A 49 4.14 -0.71 -4.21
C SER A 49 5.17 0.06 -5.06
N SER A 50 5.73 -0.57 -6.10
CA SER A 50 6.60 0.12 -7.04
C SER A 50 5.82 1.29 -7.67
N LYS A 51 6.04 2.51 -7.13
CA LYS A 51 5.58 3.83 -7.57
C LYS A 51 4.73 3.77 -8.84
N ILE A 52 3.40 3.81 -8.68
CA ILE A 52 2.47 4.03 -9.79
C ILE A 52 3.00 5.25 -10.57
N PRO A 53 3.26 5.14 -11.88
CA PRO A 53 3.83 6.25 -12.63
C PRO A 53 2.88 7.45 -12.56
N ILE A 54 3.42 8.66 -12.48
CA ILE A 54 2.62 9.89 -12.36
C ILE A 54 1.60 10.02 -13.51
N SER A 55 1.91 9.46 -14.69
CA SER A 55 0.99 9.37 -15.83
C SER A 55 -0.27 8.54 -15.56
N GLN A 56 -0.24 7.64 -14.59
CA GLN A 56 -1.36 6.79 -14.17
C GLN A 56 -2.02 7.30 -12.87
N ALA A 57 -1.52 8.40 -12.28
CA ALA A 57 -2.14 9.00 -11.11
C ALA A 57 -3.47 9.67 -11.48
N ILE A 58 -4.53 9.34 -10.73
CA ILE A 58 -5.83 9.97 -10.90
C ILE A 58 -5.73 11.43 -10.47
N THR A 59 -6.18 12.32 -11.35
CA THR A 59 -6.18 13.77 -11.13
C THR A 59 -7.52 14.26 -10.62
N LYS A 60 -7.52 15.42 -9.97
CA LYS A 60 -8.74 16.11 -9.54
C LYS A 60 -9.76 16.28 -10.68
N LYS A 61 -9.30 16.58 -11.90
CA LYS A 61 -10.15 16.76 -13.08
C LYS A 61 -10.90 15.48 -13.45
N GLN A 62 -10.22 14.34 -13.37
CA GLN A 62 -10.84 13.03 -13.63
C GLN A 62 -11.91 12.71 -12.57
N ILE A 63 -11.63 12.96 -11.29
CA ILE A 63 -12.62 12.79 -10.21
C ILE A 63 -13.84 13.69 -10.43
N ILE A 64 -13.64 14.95 -10.83
CA ILE A 64 -14.74 15.87 -11.15
C ILE A 64 -15.60 15.34 -12.29
N GLU A 65 -14.96 14.76 -13.32
CA GLU A 65 -15.66 14.17 -14.46
C GLU A 65 -16.47 12.93 -14.06
N GLU A 66 -15.88 12.03 -13.27
CA GLU A 66 -16.57 10.86 -12.71
C GLU A 66 -17.80 11.26 -11.88
N VAL A 67 -17.62 12.17 -10.92
CA VAL A 67 -18.72 12.64 -10.05
C VAL A 67 -19.80 13.38 -10.85
N SER A 68 -19.41 14.18 -11.86
CA SER A 68 -20.35 14.86 -12.75
C SER A 68 -21.20 13.86 -13.55
N MET A 69 -20.61 12.75 -14.01
CA MET A 69 -21.35 11.69 -14.70
C MET A 69 -22.31 10.95 -13.76
N GLU A 70 -21.89 10.65 -12.54
CA GLU A 70 -22.71 9.94 -11.53
C GLU A 70 -23.90 10.78 -11.04
N THR A 71 -23.65 12.06 -10.74
CA THR A 71 -24.66 12.98 -10.18
C THR A 71 -25.49 13.70 -11.25
N LYS A 72 -25.06 13.64 -12.52
CA LYS A 72 -25.60 14.42 -13.64
C LYS A 72 -25.53 15.95 -13.43
N GLU A 73 -24.69 16.39 -12.50
CA GLU A 73 -24.44 17.81 -12.25
C GLU A 73 -23.39 18.37 -13.21
N SER A 74 -23.42 19.70 -13.39
CA SER A 74 -22.44 20.34 -14.26
C SER A 74 -21.02 20.24 -13.68
N LYS A 75 -20.02 19.97 -14.53
CA LYS A 75 -18.60 19.91 -14.12
C LYS A 75 -18.16 21.14 -13.33
N LYS A 76 -18.66 22.33 -13.71
CA LYS A 76 -18.37 23.61 -13.04
C LYS A 76 -18.96 23.65 -11.63
N THR A 77 -20.16 23.10 -11.44
CA THR A 77 -20.80 23.00 -10.11
C THR A 77 -20.01 22.05 -9.22
N VAL A 78 -19.67 20.85 -9.72
CA VAL A 78 -18.89 19.84 -8.98
C VAL A 78 -17.52 20.38 -8.60
N GLU A 79 -16.84 21.10 -9.50
CA GLU A 79 -15.56 21.73 -9.19
C GLU A 79 -15.65 22.75 -8.05
N LYS A 80 -16.69 23.59 -8.04
CA LYS A 80 -16.93 24.54 -6.95
C LYS A 80 -17.18 23.84 -5.61
N ILE A 81 -17.98 22.77 -5.61
CA ILE A 81 -18.25 21.98 -4.41
C ILE A 81 -16.94 21.38 -3.88
N MET A 82 -16.15 20.76 -4.75
CA MET A 82 -14.88 20.13 -4.37
C MET A 82 -13.90 21.16 -3.78
N ASN A 83 -13.80 22.35 -4.38
CA ASN A 83 -13.00 23.45 -3.83
C ASN A 83 -13.50 23.85 -2.43
N GLY A 84 -14.81 24.07 -2.28
CA GLY A 84 -15.40 24.46 -1.01
C GLY A 84 -15.15 23.43 0.11
N ILE A 85 -15.12 22.14 -0.21
CA ILE A 85 -14.75 21.10 0.76
C ILE A 85 -13.30 21.29 1.23
N PHE A 86 -12.35 21.45 0.31
CA PHE A 86 -10.94 21.63 0.66
C PHE A 86 -10.69 22.93 1.41
N ASP A 87 -11.31 24.03 1.00
CA ASP A 87 -11.19 25.33 1.65
C ASP A 87 -11.68 25.27 3.10
N ASN A 88 -12.80 24.59 3.35
CA ASN A 88 -13.27 24.36 4.72
C ASN A 88 -12.30 23.48 5.53
N ILE A 89 -11.72 22.43 4.93
CA ILE A 89 -10.71 21.62 5.60
C ILE A 89 -9.51 22.48 6.00
N TYR A 90 -9.01 23.35 5.11
CA TYR A 90 -7.90 24.25 5.42
C TYR A 90 -8.25 25.21 6.56
N LYS A 91 -9.41 25.87 6.49
CA LYS A 91 -9.88 26.82 7.50
C LYS A 91 -9.95 26.20 8.90
N HIS A 92 -10.53 25.02 9.01
CA HIS A 92 -10.64 24.33 10.31
C HIS A 92 -9.29 23.84 10.83
N LEU A 93 -8.39 23.39 9.94
CA LEU A 93 -7.04 22.99 10.35
C LEU A 93 -6.18 24.18 10.77
N GLU A 94 -6.34 25.36 10.16
CA GLU A 94 -5.68 26.59 10.61
C GLU A 94 -6.05 26.94 12.05
N ASN A 95 -7.30 26.73 12.43
CA ASN A 95 -7.81 26.91 13.79
C ASN A 95 -7.43 25.76 14.76
N ASN A 96 -6.60 24.81 14.33
CA ASN A 96 -6.26 23.59 15.09
C ASN A 96 -7.46 22.71 15.47
N GLU A 97 -8.56 22.80 14.72
CA GLU A 97 -9.74 21.98 14.93
C GLU A 97 -9.56 20.59 14.30
N LYS A 98 -10.29 19.60 14.84
CA LYS A 98 -10.30 18.24 14.31
C LYS A 98 -11.56 18.04 13.48
N ILE A 99 -11.38 17.56 12.25
CA ILE A 99 -12.48 17.32 11.31
C ILE A 99 -12.67 15.82 11.18
N TYR A 100 -13.86 15.33 11.52
CA TYR A 100 -14.22 13.93 11.35
C TYR A 100 -15.21 13.77 10.19
N ILE A 101 -14.83 12.99 9.18
CA ILE A 101 -15.69 12.61 8.06
C ILE A 101 -16.06 11.14 8.25
N HIS A 102 -17.33 10.89 8.54
CA HIS A 102 -17.85 9.55 8.80
C HIS A 102 -17.53 8.59 7.65
N LYS A 103 -17.17 7.34 7.99
CA LYS A 103 -16.69 6.28 7.07
C LYS A 103 -15.41 6.61 6.27
N PHE A 104 -14.96 7.86 6.18
CA PHE A 104 -13.75 8.23 5.46
C PHE A 104 -12.52 8.32 6.38
N GLY A 105 -12.53 9.25 7.34
CA GLY A 105 -11.38 9.48 8.21
C GLY A 105 -11.44 10.79 8.98
N MET A 106 -10.30 11.17 9.54
CA MET A 106 -10.16 12.36 10.38
C MET A 106 -8.94 13.18 9.97
N TYR A 107 -9.13 14.49 9.83
CA TYR A 107 -8.06 15.47 9.69
C TYR A 107 -7.79 16.13 11.05
N TYR A 108 -6.52 16.28 11.40
CA TYR A 108 -6.11 16.93 12.65
C TYR A 108 -4.66 17.40 12.56
N ASN A 109 -4.30 18.41 13.33
CA ASN A 109 -2.92 18.83 13.47
C ASN A 109 -2.18 18.03 14.56
N VAL A 110 -0.92 17.71 14.28
CA VAL A 110 0.02 17.13 15.24
C VAL A 110 1.05 18.19 15.60
N TYR A 111 1.18 18.48 16.89
CA TYR A 111 2.22 19.36 17.39
C TYR A 111 3.59 18.67 17.32
N ARG A 112 4.56 19.34 16.69
CA ARG A 112 5.96 18.94 16.61
C ARG A 112 6.77 19.88 17.49
N LYS A 113 7.50 19.33 18.46
CA LYS A 113 8.40 20.10 19.33
C LYS A 113 9.62 20.58 18.55
N LYS A 114 10.18 21.73 18.97
CA LYS A 114 11.46 22.25 18.50
C LYS A 114 12.54 21.18 18.66
N ARG A 115 13.39 21.01 17.65
CA ARG A 115 14.50 20.05 17.67
C ARG A 115 15.65 20.53 16.79
N CYS A 116 16.86 20.08 17.11
CA CYS A 116 18.04 20.32 16.31
C CYS A 116 18.38 19.05 15.53
N ILE A 117 18.66 19.19 14.23
CA ILE A 117 19.10 18.10 13.36
C ILE A 117 20.43 18.51 12.75
N LYS A 118 21.38 17.58 12.66
CA LYS A 118 22.63 17.79 11.94
C LYS A 118 22.45 17.53 10.44
N ASN A 119 22.89 18.45 9.60
CA ASN A 119 22.94 18.22 8.16
C ASN A 119 24.01 17.15 7.86
N MET A 120 23.61 16.01 7.29
CA MET A 120 24.55 14.92 7.00
C MET A 120 25.63 15.30 5.96
N ARG A 121 25.35 16.29 5.11
CA ARG A 121 26.28 16.76 4.07
C ARG A 121 27.23 17.84 4.56
N THR A 122 26.73 18.85 5.29
CA THR A 122 27.54 20.00 5.71
C THR A 122 28.04 19.91 7.16
N LYS A 123 27.54 18.96 7.95
CA LYS A 123 27.81 18.80 9.39
C LYS A 123 27.39 19.99 10.26
N GLU A 124 26.63 20.93 9.72
CA GLU A 124 26.08 22.07 10.46
C GLU A 124 24.78 21.69 11.17
N ASP A 125 24.47 22.41 12.25
CA ASP A 125 23.26 22.20 13.05
C ASP A 125 22.09 23.03 12.50
N ILE A 126 21.03 22.34 12.08
CA ILE A 126 19.77 22.91 11.62
C ILE A 126 18.79 22.92 12.79
N HIS A 127 18.34 24.11 13.16
CA HIS A 127 17.34 24.31 14.20
C HIS A 127 15.95 24.37 13.55
N ILE A 128 15.06 23.47 13.95
CA ILE A 128 13.67 23.43 13.46
C ILE A 128 12.76 23.84 14.61
N GLU A 129 12.01 24.92 14.41
CA GLU A 129 11.06 25.45 15.39
C GLU A 129 9.88 24.51 15.63
N SER A 130 9.16 24.75 16.73
CA SER A 130 7.92 24.03 16.99
C SER A 130 6.86 24.42 15.96
N SER A 131 6.13 23.44 15.44
CA SER A 131 5.10 23.69 14.43
C SER A 131 3.95 22.71 14.55
N HIS A 132 2.79 23.10 14.02
CA HIS A 132 1.65 22.23 13.82
C HIS A 132 1.71 21.65 12.41
N MET A 133 1.59 20.32 12.29
CA MET A 133 1.61 19.65 11.00
C MET A 133 0.27 18.95 10.75
N PRO A 134 -0.41 19.20 9.62
CA PRO A 134 -1.66 18.52 9.31
C PRO A 134 -1.40 17.03 9.11
N HIS A 135 -2.32 16.22 9.63
CA HIS A 135 -2.29 14.79 9.55
C HIS A 135 -3.67 14.26 9.19
N PHE A 136 -3.70 13.23 8.36
CA PHE A 136 -4.93 12.53 8.01
C PHE A 136 -4.87 11.09 8.51
N LYS A 137 -5.94 10.63 9.16
CA LYS A 137 -6.09 9.27 9.63
C LYS A 137 -7.33 8.65 9.03
N PHE A 138 -7.14 7.63 8.20
CA PHE A 138 -8.24 6.85 7.63
C PHE A 138 -9.04 6.14 8.72
N SER A 139 -10.36 6.04 8.51
CA SER A 139 -11.27 5.29 9.35
C SER A 139 -10.96 3.78 9.31
N LYS A 140 -11.47 3.01 10.29
CA LYS A 140 -11.37 1.55 10.26
C LYS A 140 -12.09 0.99 9.02
N VAL A 141 -13.34 1.44 8.80
CA VAL A 141 -14.18 1.06 7.66
C VAL A 141 -13.46 1.25 6.32
N PHE A 142 -12.81 2.42 6.12
CA PHE A 142 -12.09 2.72 4.90
C PHE A 142 -10.91 1.78 4.66
N LYS A 143 -10.12 1.49 5.71
CA LYS A 143 -9.00 0.54 5.61
C LYS A 143 -9.46 -0.87 5.30
N ASP A 144 -10.56 -1.31 5.90
CA ASP A 144 -11.08 -2.66 5.71
C ASP A 144 -11.64 -2.84 4.30
N LEU A 145 -12.33 -1.84 3.74
CA LEU A 145 -12.76 -1.82 2.33
C LEU A 145 -11.58 -1.99 1.36
N ILE A 146 -10.44 -1.32 1.63
CA ILE A 146 -9.26 -1.41 0.76
C ILE A 146 -8.55 -2.76 0.88
N LYS A 147 -8.44 -3.30 2.09
CA LYS A 147 -7.78 -4.60 2.32
C LYS A 147 -8.47 -5.73 1.56
N VAL A 148 -9.80 -5.73 1.49
CA VAL A 148 -10.57 -6.76 0.78
C VAL A 148 -10.23 -6.80 -0.72
N ASN A 149 -9.85 -5.67 -1.32
CA ASN A 149 -9.47 -5.61 -2.73
C ASN A 149 -8.07 -6.15 -3.01
N VAL A 150 -7.27 -6.45 -1.98
CA VAL A 150 -6.00 -7.17 -2.12
C VAL A 150 -6.30 -8.66 -1.98
N LYS A 151 -6.67 -9.33 -3.07
CA LYS A 151 -6.72 -10.80 -3.11
C LYS A 151 -5.30 -11.34 -2.90
N VAL A 152 -4.93 -11.58 -1.65
CA VAL A 152 -3.76 -12.38 -1.33
C VAL A 152 -4.03 -13.77 -1.88
N LYS A 153 -3.27 -14.20 -2.89
CA LYS A 153 -3.17 -15.63 -3.20
C LYS A 153 -2.57 -16.30 -1.97
N LYS A 154 -3.42 -16.83 -1.10
CA LYS A 154 -3.01 -17.84 -0.13
C LYS A 154 -2.80 -19.11 -0.93
N ASP A 155 -1.55 -19.44 -1.21
CA ASP A 155 -1.19 -20.82 -1.51
C ASP A 155 -1.61 -21.64 -0.28
N LYS A 156 -2.44 -22.64 -0.52
CA LYS A 156 -2.93 -23.56 0.51
C LYS A 156 -1.72 -24.33 1.06
N SER A 157 -1.36 -24.08 2.31
CA SER A 157 -0.75 -25.09 3.15
C SER A 157 -1.81 -25.41 4.20
N ASP A 158 -2.23 -26.67 4.17
CA ASP A 158 -3.18 -27.27 5.08
C ASP A 158 -2.68 -27.18 6.53
N ASP A 159 -3.64 -27.31 7.45
CA ASP A 159 -3.50 -27.49 8.90
C ASP A 159 -3.45 -26.19 9.75
N ASP A 160 -4.64 -25.76 10.19
CA ASP A 160 -5.00 -25.82 11.62
C ASP A 160 -6.43 -25.29 11.81
N GLU A 161 -7.33 -26.21 12.14
CA GLU A 161 -8.64 -25.91 12.72
C GLU A 161 -8.45 -25.25 14.08
N ASN A 162 -9.00 -24.05 14.26
CA ASN A 162 -9.65 -23.69 15.52
C ASN A 162 -10.72 -22.63 15.24
N GLU A 163 -11.95 -23.09 15.46
CA GLU A 163 -13.22 -22.41 15.37
C GLU A 163 -13.37 -21.42 16.52
N LEU A 164 -13.55 -20.14 16.19
CA LEU A 164 -14.24 -19.19 17.05
C LEU A 164 -15.20 -18.39 16.16
N GLU A 165 -16.47 -18.63 16.37
CA GLU A 165 -17.61 -18.02 15.69
C GLU A 165 -17.59 -16.50 15.88
N GLU A 166 -17.45 -15.74 14.79
CA GLU A 166 -17.90 -14.36 14.73
C GLU A 166 -18.98 -14.25 13.66
N GLU A 167 -20.17 -13.88 14.12
CA GLU A 167 -21.44 -13.83 13.42
C GLU A 167 -21.35 -13.19 12.02
N ASN A 168 -21.84 -13.93 11.03
CA ASN A 168 -22.09 -13.44 9.68
C ASN A 168 -23.22 -12.40 9.68
N PHE A 169 -22.90 -11.13 9.95
CA PHE A 169 -23.84 -10.04 9.69
C PHE A 169 -23.81 -9.65 8.20
N HIS A 170 -24.87 -10.07 7.50
CA HIS A 170 -25.34 -9.73 6.15
C HIS A 170 -24.46 -8.78 5.32
N LYS A 171 -23.76 -9.34 4.33
CA LYS A 171 -22.88 -8.62 3.40
C LYS A 171 -23.47 -8.38 2.00
N GLU A 172 -24.77 -8.59 1.81
CA GLU A 172 -25.38 -8.51 0.47
C GLU A 172 -26.14 -7.22 0.17
N ASN A 173 -26.22 -6.24 1.08
CA ASN A 173 -27.13 -5.10 0.87
C ASN A 173 -26.52 -3.69 0.94
N ILE A 174 -25.20 -3.55 0.75
CA ILE A 174 -24.53 -2.22 0.83
C ILE A 174 -24.55 -1.50 -0.52
N ASN A 175 -24.54 -2.23 -1.64
CA ASN A 175 -24.54 -1.63 -2.97
C ASN A 175 -25.94 -1.14 -3.41
N GLU A 176 -27.02 -1.71 -2.85
CA GLU A 176 -28.40 -1.29 -3.12
C GLU A 176 -28.80 -0.07 -2.27
N SER A 177 -28.39 -0.05 -1.00
CA SER A 177 -28.56 1.10 -0.07
C SER A 177 -27.94 2.41 -0.57
N PHE A 178 -26.87 2.33 -1.37
CA PHE A 178 -26.22 3.51 -1.96
C PHE A 178 -27.01 4.09 -3.14
N LYS A 179 -27.82 3.29 -3.84
CA LYS A 179 -28.68 3.75 -4.94
C LYS A 179 -30.01 4.33 -4.44
N GLU A 180 -30.57 3.81 -3.36
CA GLU A 180 -31.83 4.32 -2.79
C GLU A 180 -31.66 5.67 -2.07
N ASN A 181 -30.53 5.89 -1.36
CA ASN A 181 -30.28 7.15 -0.64
C ASN A 181 -30.06 8.40 -1.52
N VAL A 182 -29.81 8.23 -2.82
CA VAL A 182 -29.69 9.36 -3.76
C VAL A 182 -31.06 9.87 -4.20
N ASN A 183 -32.09 9.02 -4.19
CA ASN A 183 -33.42 9.37 -4.69
C ASN A 183 -34.39 9.90 -3.62
N GLU A 184 -34.17 9.61 -2.33
CA GLU A 184 -35.09 10.06 -1.27
C GLU A 184 -34.74 11.42 -0.64
N LYS A 185 -33.59 12.03 -0.96
CA LYS A 185 -33.16 13.30 -0.34
C LYS A 185 -33.38 14.56 -1.17
N LEU A 186 -34.29 14.50 -2.15
CA LEU A 186 -34.76 15.64 -2.95
C LEU A 186 -36.04 16.29 -2.40
N ILE A 187 -36.29 16.23 -1.09
CA ILE A 187 -37.35 17.01 -0.45
C ILE A 187 -36.77 17.78 0.74
N TYR A 188 -36.90 19.11 0.62
CA TYR A 188 -36.47 20.25 1.46
C TYR A 188 -35.07 20.82 1.18
#